data_AF-A0A9K3CMD4-F1
#
_entry.id   AF-A0A9K3CMD4-F1
#
_cell.length_a   1.000
_cell.length_b   1.000
_cell.length_c   1.000
_cell.angle_alpha   90.00
_cell.angle_beta   90.00
_cell.angle_gamma   90.00
#
_symmetry.space_group_name_H-M   'P 1'
#
loop_
_entity.id
_entity.type
_entity.pdbx_description
1 polymer ?
#
loop_
_entity_poly.entity_id
_entity_poly.type
_entity_poly.pdbx_seq_one_letter_code
_entity_poly.pdbx_strand_id
1 'polypeptide(L)'
;MSGSGFDQHITVFSPDGRLYQVEYAFKAIRTGGVTSLCIRGKDGVVVIAQRDCADILFDHSMDSSIFSISDNVSACVTGRPSDARAIVQRARHEAGEYRY
;
A
#
# COMPACT_ATOMS: atom_id res chain seq x y z
N MET A 1 -6.11 -33.68 -0.28
CA MET A 1 -5.46 -33.16 -1.50
C MET A 1 -4.59 -32.00 -1.07
N SER A 2 -3.28 -32.09 -1.30
CA SER A 2 -2.31 -31.07 -0.88
C SER A 2 -2.63 -29.73 -1.55
N GLY A 3 -2.76 -28.65 -0.77
CA GLY A 3 -3.00 -27.28 -1.27
C GLY A 3 -1.90 -26.73 -2.19
N SER A 4 -0.84 -27.50 -2.45
CA SER A 4 0.33 -27.13 -3.22
C SER A 4 0.07 -26.81 -4.70
N GLY A 5 -1.02 -27.30 -5.28
CA GLY A 5 -1.35 -27.05 -6.70
C GLY A 5 -1.89 -25.64 -6.96
N PHE A 6 -2.59 -25.05 -5.99
CA PHE A 6 -3.20 -23.72 -6.13
C PHE A 6 -2.18 -22.60 -5.92
N ASP A 7 -1.13 -22.85 -5.16
CA ASP A 7 -0.05 -21.88 -4.93
C ASP A 7 0.92 -21.76 -6.11
N GLN A 8 0.99 -22.77 -6.99
CA GLN A 8 1.89 -22.79 -8.15
C GLN A 8 1.44 -21.88 -9.30
N HIS A 9 0.16 -21.52 -9.36
CA HIS A 9 -0.39 -20.73 -10.46
C HIS A 9 -1.04 -19.45 -9.94
N ILE A 10 -0.62 -18.31 -10.49
CA ILE A 10 -1.01 -16.96 -10.03
C ILE A 10 -2.49 -16.63 -10.19
N THR A 11 -3.21 -17.29 -11.10
CA THR A 11 -4.60 -16.98 -11.47
C THR A 11 -5.56 -18.15 -11.25
N VAL A 12 -5.17 -19.17 -10.48
CA VAL A 12 -6.03 -20.32 -10.22
C VAL A 12 -6.83 -20.10 -8.94
N PHE A 13 -8.14 -20.23 -9.06
CA PHE A 13 -9.06 -20.19 -7.93
C PHE A 13 -8.99 -21.48 -7.12
N SER A 14 -9.04 -21.35 -5.80
CA SER A 14 -9.23 -22.47 -4.88
C SER A 14 -10.60 -23.11 -5.06
N PRO A 15 -10.84 -24.31 -4.50
CA PRO A 15 -12.17 -24.94 -4.51
C PRO A 15 -13.26 -24.08 -3.87
N ASP A 16 -12.87 -23.19 -2.95
CA ASP A 16 -13.75 -22.23 -2.28
C ASP A 16 -13.92 -20.90 -3.05
N GLY A 17 -13.38 -20.82 -4.28
CA GLY A 17 -13.48 -19.64 -5.15
C GLY A 17 -12.57 -18.48 -4.76
N ARG A 18 -11.46 -18.74 -4.04
CA ARG A 18 -10.53 -17.71 -3.56
C ARG A 18 -9.21 -17.74 -4.33
N LEU A 19 -8.61 -16.56 -4.52
CA LEU A 19 -7.24 -16.45 -5.06
C LEU A 19 -6.24 -16.41 -3.89
N TYR A 20 -5.55 -17.52 -3.65
CA TYR A 20 -4.62 -17.61 -2.52
C TYR A 20 -3.49 -16.59 -2.57
N GLN A 21 -3.02 -16.22 -3.77
CA GLN A 21 -2.02 -15.15 -3.92
C GLN A 21 -2.49 -13.79 -3.36
N VAL A 22 -3.77 -13.47 -3.52
CA VAL A 22 -4.36 -12.24 -2.95
C VAL A 22 -4.45 -12.36 -1.43
N GLU A 23 -4.83 -13.53 -0.91
CA GLU A 23 -4.88 -13.77 0.54
C GLU A 23 -3.49 -13.67 1.18
N TYR A 24 -2.44 -14.16 0.51
CA TYR A 24 -1.06 -14.03 0.96
C TYR A 24 -0.60 -12.58 0.95
N ALA A 25 -0.95 -11.79 -0.07
CA ALA A 25 -0.66 -10.35 -0.09
C ALA A 25 -1.30 -9.63 1.10
N PHE A 26 -2.57 -9.91 1.40
CA PHE A 26 -3.25 -9.36 2.56
C PHE A 26 -2.61 -9.80 3.88
N LYS A 27 -2.17 -11.06 3.97
CA LYS A 27 -1.45 -11.55 5.15
C LYS A 27 -0.11 -10.84 5.32
N ALA A 28 0.65 -10.64 4.24
CA ALA A 28 1.92 -9.92 4.26
C ALA A 28 1.77 -8.47 4.75
N ILE A 29 0.70 -7.78 4.34
CA ILE A 29 0.40 -6.42 4.83
C ILE A 29 0.12 -6.44 6.34
N ARG A 30 -0.72 -7.38 6.82
CA ARG A 30 -1.05 -7.47 8.25
C ARG A 30 0.13 -7.83 9.14
N THR A 31 1.04 -8.68 8.66
CA THR A 31 2.24 -9.08 9.41
C THR A 31 3.24 -7.93 9.58
N GLY A 32 3.22 -6.93 8.70
CA GLY A 32 4.14 -5.80 8.74
C GLY A 32 4.03 -4.92 9.99
N GLY A 33 2.93 -4.99 10.76
CA GLY A 33 2.77 -4.25 12.02
C GLY A 33 2.61 -2.73 11.90
N VAL A 34 2.79 -2.18 10.70
CA VAL A 34 2.63 -0.75 10.42
C VAL A 34 1.15 -0.41 10.24
N THR A 35 0.64 0.50 11.06
CA THR A 35 -0.74 0.97 10.97
C THR A 35 -0.80 2.32 10.25
N SER A 36 -1.80 2.53 9.41
CA SER A 36 -2.10 3.86 8.84
C SER A 36 -3.60 4.13 8.97
N LEU A 37 -3.96 5.38 9.23
CA LEU A 37 -5.32 5.82 9.49
C LEU A 37 -5.61 7.09 8.68
N CYS A 38 -6.78 7.14 8.05
CA CYS A 38 -7.28 8.33 7.38
C CYS A 38 -8.65 8.68 7.95
N ILE A 39 -8.83 9.92 8.40
CA ILE A 39 -10.08 10.43 8.96
C ILE A 39 -10.57 11.56 8.08
N ARG A 40 -11.79 11.44 7.58
CA ARG A 40 -12.47 12.50 6.85
C ARG A 40 -13.38 13.28 7.79
N GLY A 41 -13.11 14.58 7.92
CA GLY A 41 -14.01 15.55 8.55
C GLY A 41 -14.89 16.26 7.53
N LYS A 42 -15.69 17.21 8.01
CA LYS A 42 -16.53 18.06 7.16
C LYS A 42 -15.69 19.00 6.29
N ASP A 43 -14.65 19.59 6.88
CA ASP A 43 -13.85 20.66 6.28
C ASP A 43 -12.46 20.19 5.81
N GLY A 44 -12.13 18.91 5.97
CA GLY A 44 -10.81 18.41 5.60
C GLY A 44 -10.62 16.92 5.86
N VAL A 45 -9.41 16.44 5.58
CA VAL A 45 -8.98 15.05 5.77
C VAL A 45 -7.67 15.04 6.55
N VAL A 46 -7.56 14.16 7.53
CA VAL A 46 -6.34 13.92 8.31
C VAL A 46 -5.84 12.53 7.98
N VAL A 47 -4.54 12.42 7.69
CA VAL A 47 -3.87 11.17 7.37
C VAL A 47 -2.73 10.98 8.36
N ILE A 48 -2.67 9.81 8.98
CA ILE A 48 -1.69 9.44 10.00
C ILE A 48 -1.10 8.09 9.58
N ALA A 49 0.22 8.01 9.51
CA ALA A 49 0.93 6.75 9.28
C ALA A 49 1.88 6.50 10.44
N GLN A 50 1.82 5.30 11.02
CA GLN A 50 2.83 4.83 11.94
C GLN A 50 4.15 4.70 11.20
N ARG A 51 5.21 5.06 11.89
CA ARG A 51 6.57 4.90 11.41
C ARG A 51 7.41 4.24 12.47
N ASP A 52 8.02 3.12 12.10
CA ASP A 52 8.92 2.42 12.97
C ASP A 52 10.33 2.98 12.75
N CYS A 53 10.78 3.82 13.68
CA CYS A 53 12.13 4.36 13.68
C CYS A 53 13.09 3.35 14.31
N ALA A 54 13.94 2.73 13.50
CA ALA A 54 14.90 1.74 13.96
C ALA A 54 16.17 2.35 14.60
N ASP A 55 16.61 3.53 14.17
CA ASP A 55 17.90 4.09 14.62
C ASP A 55 17.95 5.63 14.51
N ILE A 56 18.74 6.26 15.39
CA ILE A 56 19.00 7.71 15.42
C ILE A 56 19.87 8.20 14.25
N LEU A 57 20.57 7.28 13.59
CA LEU A 57 21.38 7.57 12.40
C LEU A 57 20.53 7.61 11.12
N PHE A 58 19.27 7.19 11.19
CA PHE A 58 18.39 7.16 10.03
C PHE A 58 17.76 8.53 9.81
N ASP A 59 17.89 9.05 8.58
CA ASP A 59 17.25 10.31 8.23
C ASP A 59 15.72 10.17 8.21
N HIS A 60 15.10 10.75 9.23
CA HIS A 60 13.67 10.71 9.37
C HIS A 60 12.93 11.55 8.31
N SER A 61 13.57 12.29 7.43
CA SER A 61 12.86 12.95 6.33
C SER A 61 12.57 12.01 5.14
N MET A 62 13.32 10.92 5.01
CA MET A 62 13.36 10.10 3.78
C MET A 62 12.32 8.97 3.72
N ASP A 63 11.82 8.52 4.87
CA ASP A 63 10.84 7.44 4.95
C ASP A 63 9.45 8.00 5.28
N SER A 64 8.61 8.10 4.26
CA SER A 64 7.23 8.54 4.37
C SER A 64 6.33 7.55 3.65
N SER A 65 5.26 7.14 4.33
CA SER A 65 4.16 6.36 3.77
C SER A 65 3.07 7.23 3.14
N ILE A 66 3.24 8.57 3.21
CA ILE A 66 2.31 9.57 2.68
C ILE A 66 2.97 10.27 1.49
N PHE A 67 2.28 10.28 0.36
CA PHE A 67 2.78 10.80 -0.91
C PHE A 67 1.80 11.81 -1.49
N SER A 68 2.28 12.97 -1.92
CA SER A 68 1.50 13.90 -2.74
C SER A 68 1.41 13.37 -4.18
N ILE A 69 0.19 13.30 -4.73
CA ILE A 69 -0.09 12.93 -6.12
C ILE A 69 -0.30 14.18 -6.97
N SER A 70 -1.09 15.14 -6.46
CA SER A 70 -1.36 16.45 -7.08
C SER A 70 -1.60 17.51 -6.00
N ASP A 71 -1.84 18.76 -6.40
CA ASP A 71 -2.06 19.89 -5.48
C ASP A 71 -3.11 19.61 -4.39
N ASN A 72 -4.17 18.85 -4.74
CA ASN A 72 -5.30 18.57 -3.86
C ASN A 72 -5.48 17.07 -3.53
N VAL A 73 -4.56 16.20 -3.97
CA VAL A 73 -4.70 14.75 -3.80
C VAL A 73 -3.41 14.15 -3.26
N SER A 74 -3.53 13.42 -2.15
CA SER A 74 -2.46 12.64 -1.54
C SER A 74 -2.87 11.18 -1.38
N ALA A 75 -1.91 10.27 -1.43
CA ALA A 75 -2.11 8.86 -1.10
C ALA A 75 -1.29 8.46 0.13
N CYS A 76 -1.89 7.62 0.96
CA CYS A 76 -1.19 6.90 2.01
C CYS A 76 -1.22 5.42 1.67
N VAL A 77 -0.06 4.75 1.75
CA VAL A 77 0.07 3.34 1.38
C VAL A 77 0.66 2.56 2.55
N THR A 78 -0.01 1.49 2.95
CA THR A 78 0.45 0.54 3.96
C THR A 78 0.84 -0.77 3.28
N GLY A 79 2.08 -1.21 3.47
CA GLY A 79 2.60 -2.43 2.85
C GLY A 79 4.07 -2.28 2.48
N ARG A 80 4.48 -2.94 1.39
CA ARG A 80 5.87 -2.88 0.90
C ARG A 80 6.18 -1.51 0.26
N PRO A 81 7.22 -0.79 0.73
CA PRO A 81 7.56 0.53 0.18
C PRO A 81 7.92 0.55 -1.31
N SER A 82 8.49 -0.54 -1.84
CA SER A 82 8.78 -0.68 -3.28
C SER A 82 7.52 -0.59 -4.13
N ASP A 83 6.49 -1.30 -3.71
CA ASP A 83 5.24 -1.44 -4.45
C ASP A 83 4.44 -0.13 -4.32
N ALA A 84 4.50 0.50 -3.14
CA ALA A 84 3.94 1.83 -2.90
C ALA A 84 4.50 2.88 -3.88
N ARG A 85 5.84 2.94 -4.06
CA ARG A 85 6.47 3.91 -4.98
C ARG A 85 6.01 3.70 -6.42
N ALA A 86 5.92 2.45 -6.88
CA ALA A 86 5.47 2.13 -8.23
C ALA A 86 4.02 2.58 -8.46
N ILE A 87 3.13 2.30 -7.49
CA ILE A 87 1.72 2.72 -7.56
C ILE A 87 1.59 4.24 -7.56
N VAL A 88 2.32 4.94 -6.68
CA VAL A 88 2.31 6.40 -6.61
C VAL A 88 2.83 7.04 -7.89
N GLN A 89 3.90 6.50 -8.48
CA GLN A 89 4.44 7.00 -9.74
C GLN A 89 3.41 6.87 -10.88
N ARG A 90 2.74 5.72 -10.95
CA ARG A 90 1.64 5.52 -11.91
C ARG A 90 0.49 6.49 -11.67
N ALA A 91 0.06 6.66 -10.42
CA ALA A 91 -1.02 7.57 -10.06
C ALA A 91 -0.69 9.04 -10.43
N ARG A 92 0.57 9.47 -10.25
CA ARG A 92 1.05 10.79 -10.68
C ARG A 92 1.02 10.94 -12.19
N HIS A 93 1.39 9.89 -12.93
CA HIS A 93 1.34 9.90 -14.39
C HIS A 93 -0.10 10.05 -14.88
N GLU A 94 -1.03 9.21 -14.39
CA GLU A 94 -2.45 9.26 -14.75
C GLU A 94 -3.11 10.60 -14.36
N ALA A 95 -2.77 11.15 -13.19
CA ALA A 95 -3.25 12.46 -12.76
C ALA A 95 -2.70 13.60 -13.63
N GLY A 96 -1.46 13.47 -14.11
CA GLY A 96 -0.85 14.39 -15.06
C GLY A 96 -1.56 14.33 -16.41
N GLU A 97 -1.74 13.14 -16.97
CA GLU A 97 -2.46 12.94 -18.22
C GLU A 97 -3.90 13.45 -18.17
N TYR A 98 -4.62 13.28 -17.06
CA TYR A 98 -5.99 13.80 -16.93
C TYR A 98 -6.06 15.34 -16.91
N ARG A 99 -5.00 16.00 -16.46
CA ARG A 99 -4.96 17.47 -16.31
C ARG A 99 -4.65 18.19 -17.63
N TYR A 100 -4.03 17.50 -18.59
CA TYR A 100 -3.62 18.04 -19.90
C TYR A 100 -4.42 17.43 -21.05
#